data_AF-A0A671S894-F1
#
_entry.id   AF-A0A671S894-F1
#
_cell.length_a   1.000
_cell.length_b   1.000
_cell.length_c   1.000
_cell.angle_alpha   90.00
_cell.angle_beta   90.00
_cell.angle_gamma   90.00
#
_symmetry.space_group_name_H-M   'P 1'
#
loop_
_entity.id
_entity.type
_entity.pdbx_description
1 polymer ?
#
loop_
_entity_poly.entity_id
_entity_poly.type
_entity_poly.pdbx_seq_one_letter_code
_entity_poly.pdbx_strand_id
1 'polypeptide(L)'
;MGLCYSLRPRLFGDLSGSISNSESDHQPPDPGMMMIGKTSSTSPLDAGELRRGGKRRLQLLQTPSSAQKQKNWDKLVVEEKEAEKEAKKVSKNIDRALKELKREYKQTHRLLLLGAGESGKSTIVKQMRILHVNGFNAEEKKQKIQDIRKNVKDAIVTIVSAMSTLIPPVPLANPEDQFRIDYIKSIAPLSDFDYTQEFFDHAKKLWDDEGVKACYERSNEYQLIDCAHYFLDRIDAVRQSDYTPTDQDLLRCRVLTSGIFETRFQVDKVNFHMFDVGGQRDERKKWIQCFNDVTAIIFVVASSSYNMVLREDNNTNRLREALALFRSIWNNRWLRTISVILFLNKQDMLAEKGLAGKSKIEDYFPEYTSYTLPDKVTPEPGEDPRVTRAKYFIRDEFLRISTESGDGRHYCYPHFTCAVDTENIRRVFNDCRDIIQRMHLRQYELL
;
A
#
# COMPACT_ATOMS: atom_id res chain seq x y z
N MET A 1 18.60 5.54 -23.84
CA MET A 1 19.36 6.79 -23.62
C MET A 1 18.67 7.55 -22.49
N GLY A 2 19.33 7.67 -21.35
CA GLY A 2 18.82 8.41 -20.21
C GLY A 2 19.09 9.90 -20.31
N LEU A 3 18.29 10.69 -19.59
CA LEU A 3 18.67 11.96 -18.97
C LEU A 3 17.80 12.15 -17.72
N CYS A 4 18.48 12.50 -16.62
CA CYS A 4 18.02 12.55 -15.23
C CYS A 4 17.06 13.70 -14.90
N TYR A 5 16.15 13.42 -13.97
CA TYR A 5 15.80 14.15 -12.75
C TYR A 5 16.11 15.65 -12.64
N SER A 6 15.07 16.45 -12.41
CA SER A 6 14.95 17.38 -11.26
C SER A 6 13.70 18.25 -11.41
N LEU A 7 12.59 17.87 -10.76
CA LEU A 7 11.52 18.82 -10.40
C LEU A 7 10.83 18.31 -9.13
N ARG A 8 11.28 18.81 -7.97
CA ARG A 8 10.50 18.78 -6.72
C ARG A 8 9.22 19.60 -6.92
N PRO A 9 8.05 19.14 -6.46
CA PRO A 9 6.93 20.03 -6.20
C PRO A 9 6.82 20.32 -4.69
N ARG A 10 7.00 21.59 -4.31
CA ARG A 10 6.36 22.15 -3.13
C ARG A 10 4.84 22.15 -3.41
N LEU A 11 4.09 21.21 -2.85
CA LEU A 11 2.65 21.07 -3.12
C LEU A 11 1.81 20.62 -1.91
N PHE A 12 2.22 20.99 -0.70
CA PHE A 12 1.30 21.17 0.43
C PHE A 12 1.81 22.38 1.20
N GLY A 13 1.00 23.43 1.30
CA GLY A 13 1.37 24.66 1.98
C GLY A 13 1.21 24.50 3.48
N ASP A 14 2.30 24.66 4.22
CA ASP A 14 2.27 24.84 5.67
C ASP A 14 2.11 26.33 5.99
N LEU A 15 1.06 26.64 6.75
CA LEU A 15 0.86 27.89 7.46
C LEU A 15 1.45 27.74 8.87
N SER A 16 2.62 28.31 9.12
CA SER A 16 3.01 28.84 10.45
C SER A 16 4.37 29.52 10.37
N GLY A 17 4.51 30.64 11.08
CA GLY A 17 5.60 31.60 10.93
C GLY A 17 6.95 31.19 11.53
N SER A 18 7.99 31.75 10.91
CA SER A 18 9.20 32.36 11.49
C SER A 18 9.77 31.79 12.79
N ILE A 19 11.01 31.27 12.72
CA ILE A 19 12.16 31.59 13.59
C ILE A 19 13.46 31.25 12.82
N SER A 20 14.47 32.07 13.07
CA SER A 20 15.78 32.22 12.42
C SER A 20 16.89 31.31 12.97
N ASN A 21 18.04 31.32 12.25
CA ASN A 21 19.41 30.88 12.58
C ASN A 21 19.73 29.39 12.32
N SER A 22 20.92 28.95 11.88
CA SER A 22 22.18 29.56 11.38
C SER A 22 23.15 28.38 11.10
N GLU A 23 23.95 28.44 10.02
CA GLU A 23 25.24 27.72 9.79
C GLU A 23 25.21 26.17 9.78
N SER A 24 25.97 25.39 9.01
CA SER A 24 27.27 25.56 8.33
C SER A 24 27.44 24.49 7.23
N ASP A 25 28.19 24.84 6.18
CA ASP A 25 28.60 24.01 5.05
C ASP A 25 29.64 22.93 5.42
N HIS A 26 29.45 21.69 4.96
CA HIS A 26 30.51 20.70 4.81
C HIS A 26 30.43 20.01 3.44
N GLN A 27 31.44 20.29 2.63
CA GLN A 27 31.69 19.79 1.28
C GLN A 27 32.68 18.61 1.34
N PRO A 28 32.49 17.51 0.59
CA PRO A 28 33.48 16.42 0.53
C PRO A 28 34.53 16.67 -0.58
N PRO A 29 35.75 16.09 -0.48
CA PRO A 29 36.81 16.31 -1.46
C PRO A 29 36.76 15.34 -2.66
N ASP A 30 37.34 15.81 -3.77
CA ASP A 30 37.48 15.17 -5.08
C ASP A 30 38.40 13.92 -5.11
N PRO A 31 38.24 13.01 -6.10
CA PRO A 31 39.04 11.79 -6.24
C PRO A 31 40.31 11.98 -7.10
N GLY A 32 41.46 11.52 -6.58
CA GLY A 32 42.77 11.57 -7.22
C GLY A 32 43.02 10.50 -8.30
N MET A 33 43.59 10.94 -9.42
CA MET A 33 44.16 10.18 -10.54
C MET A 33 45.34 9.28 -10.11
N MET A 34 45.36 8.02 -10.56
CA MET A 34 46.54 7.15 -10.53
C MET A 34 47.24 7.13 -11.90
N MET A 35 48.54 7.44 -11.88
CA MET A 35 49.46 7.46 -13.02
C MET A 35 50.29 6.16 -13.12
N ILE A 36 50.66 5.88 -14.35
CA ILE A 36 51.44 4.75 -14.88
C ILE A 36 52.89 4.76 -14.34
N GLY A 37 53.41 3.60 -13.91
CA GLY A 37 54.81 3.41 -13.52
C GLY A 37 55.57 2.51 -14.50
N LYS A 38 56.69 3.01 -15.04
CA LYS A 38 57.78 2.24 -15.64
C LYS A 38 58.97 2.24 -14.67
N THR A 39 59.68 1.12 -14.56
CA THR A 39 61.03 1.09 -13.98
C THR A 39 61.96 0.22 -14.83
N SER A 40 63.20 0.67 -14.91
CA SER A 40 64.36 0.02 -15.53
C SER A 40 65.56 0.21 -14.60
N SER A 41 66.38 -0.81 -14.42
CA SER A 41 67.74 -0.65 -13.88
C SER A 41 68.67 -1.77 -14.37
N THR A 42 69.90 -1.35 -14.70
CA THR A 42 71.08 -2.10 -15.17
C THR A 42 72.14 -2.14 -14.05
N SER A 43 72.97 -3.19 -13.88
CA SER A 43 74.43 -3.34 -14.25
C SER A 43 75.11 -4.23 -13.16
N PRO A 44 76.38 -4.72 -13.22
CA PRO A 44 77.44 -4.58 -14.23
C PRO A 44 78.23 -5.90 -14.56
N LEU A 45 79.31 -5.72 -15.34
CA LEU A 45 80.16 -6.67 -16.08
C LEU A 45 81.38 -7.20 -15.30
N ASP A 46 81.91 -8.37 -15.71
CA ASP A 46 83.32 -8.74 -15.55
C ASP A 46 83.86 -9.55 -16.76
N ALA A 47 85.13 -9.31 -17.12
CA ALA A 47 85.88 -9.81 -18.29
C ALA A 47 86.65 -11.11 -17.95
N GLY A 48 87.12 -11.98 -18.84
CA GLY A 48 87.15 -12.14 -20.30
C GLY A 48 87.98 -13.42 -20.60
N GLU A 49 87.85 -14.03 -21.78
CA GLU A 49 88.96 -14.61 -22.58
C GLU A 49 88.48 -15.38 -23.83
N LEU A 50 89.00 -14.90 -24.97
CA LEU A 50 89.42 -15.57 -26.20
C LEU A 50 88.66 -16.79 -26.81
N ARG A 51 88.15 -16.50 -28.02
CA ARG A 51 88.11 -17.32 -29.25
C ARG A 51 87.23 -18.57 -29.27
N ARG A 52 86.11 -18.46 -30.01
CA ARG A 52 85.84 -19.23 -31.24
C ARG A 52 84.55 -18.72 -31.91
N GLY A 53 84.57 -18.60 -33.23
CA GLY A 53 83.45 -18.10 -34.02
C GLY A 53 82.22 -19.01 -33.98
N GLY A 54 81.03 -18.41 -34.02
CA GLY A 54 79.77 -19.18 -34.04
C GLY A 54 78.53 -18.32 -33.78
N LYS A 55 77.86 -17.95 -34.89
CA LYS A 55 76.50 -17.41 -35.04
C LYS A 55 75.52 -17.65 -33.87
N ARG A 56 74.87 -16.59 -33.37
CA ARG A 56 73.49 -16.64 -32.85
C ARG A 56 72.69 -15.48 -33.43
N ARG A 57 71.71 -15.82 -34.27
CA ARG A 57 70.78 -14.93 -34.97
C ARG A 57 69.56 -14.72 -34.06
N LEU A 58 69.20 -13.46 -33.81
CA LEU A 58 67.95 -13.06 -33.16
C LEU A 58 66.76 -13.82 -33.78
N GLN A 59 65.93 -14.48 -32.96
CA GLN A 59 64.57 -14.85 -33.35
C GLN A 59 63.74 -13.57 -33.36
N LEU A 60 63.58 -12.98 -34.54
CA LEU A 60 62.55 -11.98 -34.80
C LEU A 60 61.18 -12.63 -34.57
N LEU A 61 60.29 -11.96 -33.82
CA LEU A 61 58.85 -12.19 -33.98
C LEU A 61 58.55 -11.99 -35.48
N GLN A 62 58.24 -13.08 -36.17
CA GLN A 62 57.87 -13.01 -37.58
C GLN A 62 56.59 -12.18 -37.70
N THR A 63 56.68 -11.07 -38.40
CA THR A 63 55.49 -10.32 -38.83
C THR A 63 54.71 -11.22 -39.80
N PRO A 64 53.39 -11.38 -39.61
CA PRO A 64 52.61 -12.30 -40.43
C PRO A 64 52.71 -11.90 -41.90
N SER A 65 52.88 -12.90 -42.78
CA SER A 65 52.98 -12.67 -44.22
C SER A 65 51.71 -12.00 -44.75
N SER A 66 51.80 -11.30 -45.88
CA SER A 66 50.64 -10.63 -46.52
C SER A 66 49.46 -11.59 -46.73
N ALA A 67 49.73 -12.85 -47.06
CA ALA A 67 48.71 -13.89 -47.23
C ALA A 67 48.06 -14.33 -45.90
N GLN A 68 48.82 -14.35 -44.79
CA GLN A 68 48.29 -14.67 -43.46
C GLN A 68 47.44 -13.51 -42.91
N LYS A 69 47.83 -12.26 -43.16
CA LYS A 69 47.02 -11.09 -42.82
C LYS A 69 45.69 -11.12 -43.58
N GLN A 70 45.71 -11.39 -44.88
CA GLN A 70 44.48 -11.48 -45.69
C GLN A 70 43.51 -12.54 -45.18
N LYS A 71 43.99 -13.76 -44.89
CA LYS A 71 43.13 -14.82 -44.32
C LYS A 71 42.51 -14.45 -42.97
N ASN A 72 43.25 -13.72 -42.14
CA ASN A 72 42.75 -13.27 -40.84
C ASN A 72 41.68 -12.17 -41.00
N TRP A 73 41.87 -11.26 -41.97
CA TRP A 73 40.87 -10.28 -42.35
C TRP A 73 39.59 -10.92 -42.89
N ASP A 74 39.70 -11.92 -43.77
CA ASP A 74 38.53 -12.62 -44.32
C ASP A 74 37.75 -13.36 -43.23
N LYS A 75 38.46 -13.95 -42.24
CA LYS A 75 37.84 -14.60 -41.08
C LYS A 75 37.09 -13.61 -40.19
N LEU A 76 37.69 -12.45 -39.89
CA LEU A 76 37.05 -11.39 -39.11
C LEU A 76 35.79 -10.84 -39.79
N VAL A 77 35.79 -10.70 -41.12
CA VAL A 77 34.61 -10.25 -41.89
C VAL A 77 33.47 -11.27 -41.84
N VAL A 78 33.79 -12.57 -41.81
CA VAL A 78 32.78 -13.64 -41.66
C VAL A 78 32.22 -13.63 -40.24
N GLU A 79 33.07 -13.55 -39.21
CA GLU A 79 32.66 -13.44 -37.81
C GLU A 79 31.81 -12.19 -37.56
N GLU A 80 32.15 -11.05 -38.15
CA GLU A 80 31.38 -9.80 -38.07
C GLU A 80 30.00 -9.95 -38.74
N LYS A 81 29.92 -10.57 -39.92
CA LYS A 81 28.64 -10.87 -40.59
C LYS A 81 27.77 -11.85 -39.82
N GLU A 82 28.36 -12.85 -39.17
CA GLU A 82 27.64 -13.79 -38.29
C GLU A 82 27.13 -13.08 -37.03
N ALA A 83 27.96 -12.24 -36.40
CA ALA A 83 27.56 -11.41 -35.27
C ALA A 83 26.43 -10.43 -35.65
N GLU A 84 26.48 -9.83 -36.84
CA GLU A 84 25.43 -8.94 -37.34
C GLU A 84 24.11 -9.70 -37.59
N LYS A 85 24.18 -10.93 -38.11
CA LYS A 85 23.01 -11.81 -38.28
C LYS A 85 22.40 -12.20 -36.94
N GLU A 86 23.22 -12.58 -35.96
CA GLU A 86 22.74 -12.90 -34.61
C GLU A 86 22.17 -11.66 -33.91
N ALA A 87 22.81 -10.50 -34.02
CA ALA A 87 22.28 -9.23 -33.51
C ALA A 87 20.92 -8.88 -34.13
N LYS A 88 20.77 -9.06 -35.45
CA LYS A 88 19.48 -8.89 -36.16
C LYS A 88 18.42 -9.87 -35.67
N LYS A 89 18.79 -11.12 -35.36
CA LYS A 89 17.87 -12.13 -34.82
C LYS A 89 17.43 -11.79 -33.40
N VAL A 90 18.36 -11.38 -32.54
CA VAL A 90 18.09 -10.89 -31.17
C VAL A 90 17.18 -9.66 -31.23
N SER A 91 17.50 -8.67 -32.06
CA SER A 91 16.65 -7.48 -32.25
C SER A 91 15.23 -7.85 -32.66
N LYS A 92 15.07 -8.73 -33.66
CA LYS A 92 13.74 -9.18 -34.09
C LYS A 92 12.97 -9.92 -33.00
N ASN A 93 13.65 -10.68 -32.15
CA ASN A 93 13.02 -11.37 -31.01
C ASN A 93 12.59 -10.38 -29.93
N ILE A 94 13.42 -9.37 -29.64
CA ILE A 94 13.08 -8.27 -28.72
C ILE A 94 11.87 -7.50 -29.25
N ASP A 95 11.85 -7.13 -30.53
CA ASP A 95 10.74 -6.39 -31.14
C ASP A 95 9.42 -7.18 -31.06
N ARG A 96 9.49 -8.51 -31.24
CA ARG A 96 8.33 -9.39 -31.07
C ARG A 96 7.84 -9.43 -29.63
N ALA A 97 8.75 -9.61 -28.67
CA ALA A 97 8.41 -9.61 -27.25
C ALA A 97 7.82 -8.25 -26.81
N LEU A 98 8.38 -7.13 -27.29
CA LEU A 98 7.86 -5.78 -27.01
C LEU A 98 6.46 -5.59 -27.59
N LYS A 99 6.17 -6.14 -28.78
CA LYS A 99 4.84 -6.07 -29.39
C LYS A 99 3.80 -6.86 -28.57
N GLU A 100 4.18 -8.03 -28.07
CA GLU A 100 3.34 -8.87 -27.20
C GLU A 100 3.09 -8.18 -25.85
N LEU A 101 4.14 -7.70 -25.19
CA LEU A 101 4.04 -6.93 -23.93
C LEU A 101 3.17 -5.67 -24.11
N LYS A 102 3.31 -4.95 -25.22
CA LYS A 102 2.48 -3.78 -25.53
C LYS A 102 1.01 -4.15 -25.71
N ARG A 103 0.72 -5.32 -26.29
CA ARG A 103 -0.66 -5.82 -26.43
C ARG A 103 -1.25 -6.18 -25.07
N GLU A 104 -0.53 -6.93 -24.26
CA GLU A 104 -0.95 -7.31 -22.91
C GLU A 104 -1.16 -6.07 -22.02
N TYR A 105 -0.24 -5.11 -22.07
CA TYR A 105 -0.32 -3.85 -21.34
C TYR A 105 -1.58 -3.05 -21.71
N LYS A 106 -1.94 -3.00 -23.00
CA LYS A 106 -3.18 -2.35 -23.45
C LYS A 106 -4.44 -3.09 -23.01
N GLN A 107 -4.39 -4.42 -22.91
CA GLN A 107 -5.53 -5.26 -22.51
C GLN A 107 -5.70 -5.37 -20.98
N THR A 108 -4.78 -4.78 -20.21
CA THR A 108 -4.80 -4.84 -18.75
C THR A 108 -5.45 -3.59 -18.17
N HIS A 109 -6.51 -3.78 -17.37
CA HIS A 109 -7.13 -2.69 -16.63
C HIS A 109 -6.32 -2.38 -15.37
N ARG A 110 -5.88 -1.13 -15.24
CA ARG A 110 -5.06 -0.67 -14.11
C ARG A 110 -5.94 0.07 -13.11
N LEU A 111 -6.04 -0.47 -11.89
CA LEU A 111 -6.90 0.05 -10.84
C LEU A 111 -6.06 0.58 -9.68
N LEU A 112 -6.26 1.85 -9.34
CA LEU A 112 -5.53 2.49 -8.25
C LEU A 112 -6.44 2.63 -7.02
N LEU A 113 -6.05 2.03 -5.89
CA LEU A 113 -6.79 2.14 -4.64
C LEU A 113 -6.30 3.34 -3.85
N LEU A 114 -7.16 4.34 -3.69
CA LEU A 114 -6.87 5.54 -2.91
C LEU A 114 -7.80 5.63 -1.69
N GLY A 115 -7.41 6.45 -0.72
CA GLY A 115 -8.18 6.67 0.50
C GLY A 115 -7.28 6.81 1.73
N ALA A 116 -7.84 7.37 2.79
CA ALA A 116 -7.13 7.60 4.06
C ALA A 116 -6.57 6.29 4.67
N GLY A 117 -5.69 6.42 5.66
CA GLY A 117 -5.24 5.27 6.46
C GLY A 117 -6.43 4.48 7.00
N GLU A 118 -6.30 3.16 7.08
CA GLU A 118 -7.32 2.27 7.67
C GLU A 118 -8.70 2.28 6.97
N SER A 119 -8.81 2.83 5.75
CA SER A 119 -10.09 2.85 5.04
C SER A 119 -10.54 1.48 4.51
N GLY A 120 -9.61 0.52 4.38
CA GLY A 120 -9.88 -0.86 3.93
C GLY A 120 -9.25 -1.25 2.59
N LYS A 121 -8.39 -0.40 2.00
CA LYS A 121 -7.73 -0.67 0.70
C LYS A 121 -7.03 -2.04 0.64
N SER A 122 -6.13 -2.31 1.59
CA SER A 122 -5.42 -3.59 1.64
C SER A 122 -6.35 -4.77 1.86
N THR A 123 -7.48 -4.58 2.56
CA THR A 123 -8.51 -5.62 2.71
C THR A 123 -9.19 -5.93 1.38
N ILE A 124 -9.50 -4.92 0.55
CA ILE A 124 -10.00 -5.14 -0.82
C ILE A 124 -8.99 -5.93 -1.65
N VAL A 125 -7.68 -5.64 -1.51
CA VAL A 125 -6.64 -6.40 -2.22
C VAL A 125 -6.57 -7.85 -1.76
N LYS A 126 -6.66 -8.10 -0.45
CA LYS A 126 -6.77 -9.46 0.09
C LYS A 126 -8.01 -10.20 -0.46
N GLN A 127 -9.14 -9.52 -0.63
CA GLN A 127 -10.33 -10.12 -1.24
C GLN A 127 -10.11 -10.51 -2.70
N MET A 128 -9.43 -9.69 -3.51
CA MET A 128 -9.10 -10.06 -4.89
C MET A 128 -8.19 -11.29 -4.94
N ARG A 129 -7.29 -11.45 -3.97
CA ARG A 129 -6.47 -12.66 -3.86
C ARG A 129 -7.32 -13.90 -3.53
N ILE A 130 -8.24 -13.80 -2.58
CA ILE A 130 -9.17 -14.89 -2.22
C ILE A 130 -10.05 -15.27 -3.41
N LEU A 131 -10.62 -14.29 -4.10
CA LEU A 131 -11.57 -14.52 -5.19
C LEU A 131 -10.91 -14.99 -6.49
N HIS A 132 -9.67 -14.54 -6.78
CA HIS A 132 -9.09 -14.66 -8.13
C HIS A 132 -7.62 -15.14 -8.18
N VAL A 133 -6.93 -15.32 -7.04
CA VAL A 133 -5.50 -15.67 -7.00
C VAL A 133 -5.22 -16.80 -5.98
N ASN A 134 -6.04 -17.85 -5.98
CA ASN A 134 -5.90 -19.03 -5.10
C ASN A 134 -5.72 -18.70 -3.59
N GLY A 135 -6.18 -17.53 -3.15
CA GLY A 135 -6.13 -17.09 -1.76
C GLY A 135 -4.73 -16.97 -1.15
N PHE A 136 -4.60 -17.47 0.07
CA PHE A 136 -3.38 -17.44 0.88
C PHE A 136 -2.88 -18.86 1.11
N ASN A 137 -1.60 -19.09 0.83
CA ASN A 137 -1.00 -20.40 1.04
C ASN A 137 -0.65 -20.65 2.53
N ALA A 138 -0.29 -21.89 2.86
CA ALA A 138 -0.01 -22.29 4.25
C ALA A 138 1.17 -21.53 4.88
N GLU A 139 2.18 -21.19 4.10
CA GLU A 139 3.36 -20.46 4.57
C GLU A 139 3.01 -18.99 4.89
N GLU A 140 2.24 -18.34 4.02
CA GLU A 140 1.70 -17.01 4.27
C GLU A 140 0.80 -16.99 5.51
N LYS A 141 -0.07 -18.00 5.67
CA LYS A 141 -0.92 -18.16 6.86
C LYS A 141 -0.07 -18.28 8.13
N LYS A 142 1.01 -19.06 8.09
CA LYS A 142 1.92 -19.23 9.21
C LYS A 142 2.62 -17.92 9.60
N GLN A 143 3.10 -17.16 8.62
CA GLN A 143 3.72 -15.84 8.86
C GLN A 143 2.72 -14.85 9.48
N LYS A 144 1.44 -14.93 9.12
CA LYS A 144 0.37 -14.06 9.63
C LYS A 144 -0.05 -14.35 11.06
N ILE A 145 0.31 -15.50 11.63
CA ILE A 145 0.03 -15.82 13.04
C ILE A 145 0.67 -14.76 13.96
N GLN A 146 1.91 -14.38 13.68
CA GLN A 146 2.62 -13.38 14.48
C GLN A 146 1.94 -12.00 14.39
N ASP A 147 1.51 -11.60 13.20
CA ASP A 147 0.76 -10.35 12.99
C ASP A 147 -0.57 -10.34 13.77
N ILE A 148 -1.29 -11.47 13.79
CA ILE A 148 -2.56 -11.62 14.51
C ILE A 148 -2.33 -11.55 16.03
N ARG A 149 -1.34 -12.27 16.55
CA ARG A 149 -0.99 -12.21 17.98
C ARG A 149 -0.52 -10.81 18.40
N LYS A 150 0.22 -10.13 17.53
CA LYS A 150 0.55 -8.72 17.70
C LYS A 150 -0.68 -7.83 17.76
N ASN A 151 -1.68 -8.04 16.89
CA ASN A 151 -2.93 -7.28 16.94
C ASN A 151 -3.68 -7.49 18.27
N VAL A 152 -3.68 -8.71 18.83
CA VAL A 152 -4.25 -8.97 20.18
C VAL A 152 -3.51 -8.15 21.24
N LYS A 153 -2.17 -8.21 21.25
CA LYS A 153 -1.33 -7.43 22.16
C LYS A 153 -1.59 -5.93 22.04
N ASP A 154 -1.47 -5.39 20.83
CA ASP A 154 -1.64 -3.97 20.55
C ASP A 154 -3.04 -3.50 20.98
N ALA A 155 -4.08 -4.30 20.74
CA ALA A 155 -5.45 -3.99 21.15
C ALA A 155 -5.58 -3.89 22.68
N ILE A 156 -5.20 -4.94 23.42
CA ILE A 156 -5.37 -4.95 24.88
C ILE A 156 -4.49 -3.89 25.57
N VAL A 157 -3.25 -3.72 25.11
CA VAL A 157 -2.34 -2.68 25.62
C VAL A 157 -2.95 -1.29 25.42
N THR A 158 -3.52 -1.03 24.23
CA THR A 158 -4.13 0.27 23.93
C THR A 158 -5.32 0.54 24.84
N ILE A 159 -6.25 -0.41 24.98
CA ILE A 159 -7.46 -0.24 25.81
C ILE A 159 -7.09 0.00 27.27
N VAL A 160 -6.21 -0.83 27.83
CA VAL A 160 -5.77 -0.74 29.23
C VAL A 160 -4.99 0.56 29.50
N SER A 161 -4.19 1.01 28.55
CA SER A 161 -3.49 2.29 28.67
C SER A 161 -4.47 3.47 28.66
N ALA A 162 -5.52 3.38 27.85
CA ALA A 162 -6.54 4.43 27.73
C ALA A 162 -7.42 4.58 28.98
N MET A 163 -7.62 3.52 29.77
CA MET A 163 -8.46 3.54 30.98
C MET A 163 -8.12 4.69 31.93
N SER A 164 -6.82 4.95 32.13
CA SER A 164 -6.33 6.04 32.99
C SER A 164 -6.24 7.41 32.31
N THR A 165 -6.27 7.48 30.98
CA THR A 165 -6.14 8.73 30.22
C THR A 165 -7.47 9.32 29.78
N LEU A 166 -8.52 8.50 29.72
CA LEU A 166 -9.87 8.97 29.44
C LEU A 166 -10.34 9.97 30.51
N ILE A 167 -11.22 10.88 30.12
CA ILE A 167 -11.81 11.88 31.01
C ILE A 167 -13.34 11.73 30.94
N PRO A 168 -14.03 11.31 32.02
CA PRO A 168 -13.44 10.77 33.26
C PRO A 168 -12.73 9.43 33.03
N PRO A 169 -11.75 9.06 33.88
CA PRO A 169 -11.06 7.77 33.77
C PRO A 169 -12.02 6.61 34.08
N VAL A 170 -11.69 5.44 33.55
CA VAL A 170 -12.49 4.22 33.73
C VAL A 170 -11.73 3.25 34.65
N PRO A 171 -12.20 3.00 35.89
CA PRO A 171 -11.57 2.01 36.76
C PRO A 171 -11.88 0.58 36.29
N LEU A 172 -11.09 -0.39 36.75
CA LEU A 172 -11.45 -1.81 36.65
C LEU A 172 -12.75 -2.08 37.39
N ALA A 173 -13.57 -2.99 36.86
CA ALA A 173 -14.71 -3.50 37.60
C ALA A 173 -14.26 -4.39 38.76
N ASN A 174 -13.21 -5.20 38.55
CA ASN A 174 -12.55 -5.98 39.59
C ASN A 174 -11.17 -5.40 39.97
N PRO A 175 -11.02 -4.75 41.13
CA PRO A 175 -9.75 -4.21 41.58
C PRO A 175 -8.64 -5.27 41.77
N GLU A 176 -9.00 -6.54 41.98
CA GLU A 176 -8.03 -7.63 42.13
C GLU A 176 -7.25 -7.90 40.84
N ASP A 177 -7.75 -7.47 39.67
CA ASP A 177 -7.09 -7.65 38.38
C ASP A 177 -6.05 -6.56 38.07
N GLN A 178 -5.75 -5.66 39.03
CA GLN A 178 -4.77 -4.58 38.84
C GLN A 178 -3.38 -5.09 38.43
N PHE A 179 -2.90 -6.20 39.01
CA PHE A 179 -1.61 -6.80 38.63
C PHE A 179 -1.56 -7.21 37.15
N ARG A 180 -2.72 -7.53 36.54
CA ARG A 180 -2.80 -7.84 35.11
C ARG A 180 -2.63 -6.59 34.27
N ILE A 181 -3.20 -5.46 34.70
CA ILE A 181 -2.95 -4.15 34.06
C ILE A 181 -1.45 -3.83 34.09
N ASP A 182 -0.82 -4.01 35.24
CA ASP A 182 0.60 -3.70 35.43
C ASP A 182 1.47 -4.59 34.54
N TYR A 183 1.14 -5.89 34.45
CA TYR A 183 1.76 -6.82 33.49
C TYR A 183 1.61 -6.34 32.04
N ILE A 184 0.38 -6.05 31.58
CA ILE A 184 0.11 -5.62 30.20
C ILE A 184 0.83 -4.30 29.87
N LYS A 185 0.90 -3.36 30.82
CA LYS A 185 1.67 -2.12 30.67
C LYS A 185 3.18 -2.38 30.60
N SER A 186 3.70 -3.35 31.37
CA SER A 186 5.12 -3.69 31.36
C SER A 186 5.60 -4.24 30.01
N ILE A 187 4.73 -4.95 29.27
CA ILE A 187 5.07 -5.54 27.96
C ILE A 187 4.82 -4.59 26.78
N ALA A 188 4.13 -3.47 27.00
CA ALA A 188 3.80 -2.48 25.97
C ALA A 188 5.01 -1.97 25.14
N PRO A 189 6.18 -1.63 25.74
CA PRO A 189 7.33 -1.15 24.97
C PRO A 189 8.08 -2.25 24.20
N LEU A 190 7.79 -3.54 24.47
CA LEU A 190 8.51 -4.66 23.88
C LEU A 190 8.08 -4.88 22.42
N SER A 191 9.00 -4.65 21.48
CA SER A 191 8.78 -4.89 20.04
C SER A 191 8.92 -6.35 19.67
N ASP A 192 9.93 -7.02 20.23
CA ASP A 192 10.13 -8.46 20.17
C ASP A 192 9.55 -9.08 21.44
N PHE A 193 8.43 -9.77 21.30
CA PHE A 193 7.64 -10.27 22.42
C PHE A 193 7.19 -11.69 22.13
N ASP A 194 7.50 -12.60 23.05
CA ASP A 194 7.00 -13.95 23.00
C ASP A 194 5.56 -14.01 23.55
N TYR A 195 4.66 -14.56 22.76
CA TYR A 195 3.23 -14.61 23.09
C TYR A 195 2.95 -15.85 23.94
N THR A 196 3.34 -15.78 25.20
CA THR A 196 3.20 -16.87 26.18
C THR A 196 1.75 -17.13 26.57
N GLN A 197 1.48 -18.30 27.15
CA GLN A 197 0.14 -18.62 27.69
C GLN A 197 -0.27 -17.64 28.81
N GLU A 198 0.68 -17.23 29.65
CA GLU A 198 0.49 -16.22 30.69
C GLU A 198 -0.04 -14.89 30.11
N PHE A 199 0.54 -14.40 29.01
CA PHE A 199 0.05 -13.20 28.33
C PHE A 199 -1.42 -13.35 27.91
N PHE A 200 -1.79 -14.47 27.28
CA PHE A 200 -3.17 -14.70 26.85
C PHE A 200 -4.13 -14.83 28.03
N ASP A 201 -3.71 -15.39 29.17
CA ASP A 201 -4.51 -15.46 30.39
C ASP A 201 -4.80 -14.08 30.97
N HIS A 202 -3.79 -13.19 31.03
CA HIS A 202 -3.98 -11.81 31.44
C HIS A 202 -4.89 -11.04 30.48
N ALA A 203 -4.63 -11.14 29.18
CA ALA A 203 -5.40 -10.43 28.17
C ALA A 203 -6.88 -10.86 28.17
N LYS A 204 -7.16 -12.16 28.28
CA LYS A 204 -8.52 -12.69 28.37
C LYS A 204 -9.25 -12.22 29.62
N LYS A 205 -8.62 -12.34 30.79
CA LYS A 205 -9.22 -11.90 32.06
C LYS A 205 -9.53 -10.42 32.08
N LEU A 206 -8.65 -9.60 31.50
CA LEU A 206 -8.91 -8.17 31.34
C LEU A 206 -10.01 -7.91 30.32
N TRP A 207 -10.05 -8.61 29.19
CA TRP A 207 -11.13 -8.42 28.22
C TRP A 207 -12.52 -8.77 28.78
N ASP A 208 -12.59 -9.74 29.69
CA ASP A 208 -13.83 -10.11 30.38
C ASP A 208 -14.29 -9.06 31.42
N ASP A 209 -13.40 -8.17 31.89
CA ASP A 209 -13.71 -7.12 32.87
C ASP A 209 -14.62 -6.02 32.29
N GLU A 210 -15.69 -5.69 33.02
CA GLU A 210 -16.69 -4.72 32.56
C GLU A 210 -16.14 -3.27 32.49
N GLY A 211 -15.13 -2.92 33.27
CA GLY A 211 -14.43 -1.64 33.19
C GLY A 211 -13.58 -1.55 31.91
N VAL A 212 -12.90 -2.64 31.54
CA VAL A 212 -12.15 -2.73 30.27
C VAL A 212 -13.10 -2.65 29.07
N LYS A 213 -14.24 -3.37 29.11
CA LYS A 213 -15.29 -3.26 28.06
C LYS A 213 -15.87 -1.84 27.98
N ALA A 214 -16.14 -1.20 29.12
CA ALA A 214 -16.60 0.19 29.15
C ALA A 214 -15.57 1.17 28.54
N CYS A 215 -14.28 0.93 28.75
CA CYS A 215 -13.21 1.68 28.08
C CYS A 215 -13.19 1.42 26.56
N TYR A 216 -13.40 0.18 26.12
CA TYR A 216 -13.50 -0.18 24.70
C TYR A 216 -14.68 0.52 24.00
N GLU A 217 -15.83 0.63 24.67
CA GLU A 217 -17.00 1.36 24.14
C GLU A 217 -16.72 2.85 23.88
N ARG A 218 -15.71 3.42 24.54
CA ARG A 218 -15.21 4.79 24.37
C ARG A 218 -13.99 4.87 23.45
N SER A 219 -13.74 3.82 22.66
CA SER A 219 -12.58 3.73 21.76
C SER A 219 -12.51 4.79 20.67
N ASN A 220 -13.57 5.56 20.43
CA ASN A 220 -13.52 6.73 19.54
C ASN A 220 -12.71 7.91 20.12
N GLU A 221 -12.45 7.91 21.43
CA GLU A 221 -11.67 8.95 22.13
C GLU A 221 -10.16 8.69 22.10
N TYR A 222 -9.72 7.53 21.57
CA TYR A 222 -8.31 7.17 21.41
C TYR A 222 -8.08 6.33 20.13
N GLN A 223 -6.83 5.93 19.87
CA GLN A 223 -6.46 5.25 18.62
C GLN A 223 -6.47 3.73 18.77
N LEU A 224 -7.65 3.10 18.67
CA LEU A 224 -7.80 1.64 18.66
C LEU A 224 -7.88 1.07 17.24
N ILE A 225 -7.44 -0.18 17.08
CA ILE A 225 -7.55 -0.92 15.82
C ILE A 225 -8.95 -1.53 15.68
N ASP A 226 -9.56 -1.44 14.50
CA ASP A 226 -10.95 -1.93 14.29
C ASP A 226 -11.14 -3.43 14.56
N CYS A 227 -10.09 -4.23 14.42
CA CYS A 227 -10.15 -5.67 14.64
C CYS A 227 -9.99 -6.09 16.11
N ALA A 228 -9.91 -5.13 17.05
CA ALA A 228 -9.70 -5.39 18.47
C ALA A 228 -10.72 -6.39 19.03
N HIS A 229 -12.02 -6.06 18.95
CA HIS A 229 -13.10 -6.93 19.44
C HIS A 229 -13.05 -8.33 18.81
N TYR A 230 -12.88 -8.41 17.49
CA TYR A 230 -12.85 -9.68 16.76
C TYR A 230 -11.73 -10.64 17.21
N PHE A 231 -10.56 -10.11 17.56
CA PHE A 231 -9.45 -10.92 18.02
C PHE A 231 -9.45 -11.15 19.53
N LEU A 232 -9.93 -10.18 20.33
CA LEU A 232 -10.04 -10.32 21.78
C LEU A 232 -11.08 -11.38 22.17
N ASP A 233 -12.20 -11.46 21.45
CA ASP A 233 -13.21 -12.52 21.65
C ASP A 233 -12.70 -13.93 21.32
N ARG A 234 -11.59 -14.02 20.57
CA ARG A 234 -11.05 -15.29 20.07
C ARG A 234 -9.63 -15.56 20.56
N ILE A 235 -9.28 -14.97 21.70
CA ILE A 235 -8.00 -15.24 22.37
C ILE A 235 -7.78 -16.74 22.54
N ASP A 236 -8.81 -17.51 22.89
CA ASP A 236 -8.70 -18.97 23.07
C ASP A 236 -8.29 -19.73 21.81
N ALA A 237 -8.71 -19.26 20.63
CA ALA A 237 -8.29 -19.84 19.36
C ALA A 237 -6.87 -19.39 19.00
N VAL A 238 -6.57 -18.10 19.15
CA VAL A 238 -5.28 -17.49 18.77
C VAL A 238 -4.11 -17.97 19.65
N ARG A 239 -4.38 -18.34 20.91
CA ARG A 239 -3.37 -18.84 21.86
C ARG A 239 -2.93 -20.28 21.62
N GLN A 240 -3.65 -21.05 20.82
CA GLN A 240 -3.28 -22.45 20.55
C GLN A 240 -1.96 -22.54 19.79
N SER A 241 -1.18 -23.57 20.06
CA SER A 241 0.12 -23.80 19.40
C SER A 241 -0.03 -24.23 17.94
N ASP A 242 -1.15 -24.87 17.60
CA ASP A 242 -1.54 -25.33 16.26
C ASP A 242 -2.51 -24.36 15.55
N TYR A 243 -2.69 -23.15 16.08
CA TYR A 243 -3.57 -22.13 15.50
C TYR A 243 -3.21 -21.87 14.03
N THR A 244 -4.19 -22.08 13.15
CA THR A 244 -4.08 -21.76 11.72
C THR A 244 -5.10 -20.68 11.36
N PRO A 245 -4.68 -19.49 10.91
CA PRO A 245 -5.59 -18.40 10.58
C PRO A 245 -6.58 -18.77 9.48
N THR A 246 -7.85 -18.46 9.71
CA THR A 246 -8.89 -18.50 8.67
C THR A 246 -8.72 -17.33 7.71
N ASP A 247 -9.33 -17.39 6.52
CA ASP A 247 -9.29 -16.27 5.59
C ASP A 247 -9.95 -15.02 6.19
N GLN A 248 -10.95 -15.19 7.08
CA GLN A 248 -11.54 -14.10 7.85
C GLN A 248 -10.53 -13.44 8.81
N ASP A 249 -9.66 -14.23 9.43
CA ASP A 249 -8.58 -13.72 10.27
C ASP A 249 -7.59 -12.90 9.46
N LEU A 250 -7.25 -13.38 8.27
CA LEU A 250 -6.34 -12.67 7.37
C LEU A 250 -6.95 -11.35 6.88
N LEU A 251 -8.25 -11.32 6.59
CA LEU A 251 -8.97 -10.11 6.18
C LEU A 251 -9.02 -9.07 7.30
N ARG A 252 -9.25 -9.50 8.55
CA ARG A 252 -9.32 -8.63 9.75
C ARG A 252 -7.94 -8.24 10.29
N CYS A 253 -6.91 -9.04 10.02
CA CYS A 253 -5.55 -8.77 10.45
C CYS A 253 -5.05 -7.43 9.89
N ARG A 254 -4.61 -6.58 10.81
CA ARG A 254 -4.11 -5.24 10.53
C ARG A 254 -2.59 -5.25 10.44
N VAL A 255 -2.12 -4.84 9.27
CA VAL A 255 -0.71 -4.52 9.00
C VAL A 255 -0.67 -3.15 8.34
N LEU A 256 0.19 -2.26 8.82
CA LEU A 256 0.33 -0.93 8.25
C LEU A 256 1.04 -1.01 6.89
N THR A 257 0.35 -0.62 5.84
CA THR A 257 0.87 -0.58 4.48
C THR A 257 1.71 0.67 4.29
N SER A 258 3.03 0.50 4.10
CA SER A 258 3.96 1.57 3.69
C SER A 258 4.49 1.24 2.30
N GLY A 259 4.45 2.21 1.39
CA GLY A 259 4.81 2.03 -0.01
C GLY A 259 3.63 1.66 -0.91
N ILE A 260 3.96 0.95 -1.98
CA ILE A 260 3.07 0.63 -3.10
C ILE A 260 3.16 -0.89 -3.30
N PHE A 261 2.02 -1.55 -3.26
CA PHE A 261 1.90 -2.99 -3.47
C PHE A 261 1.07 -3.28 -4.72
N GLU A 262 1.56 -4.18 -5.56
CA GLU A 262 0.92 -4.56 -6.82
C GLU A 262 0.28 -5.94 -6.68
N THR A 263 -0.92 -6.11 -7.23
CA THR A 263 -1.57 -7.42 -7.36
C THR A 263 -2.15 -7.56 -8.74
N ARG A 264 -1.81 -8.67 -9.41
CA ARG A 264 -2.31 -9.00 -10.74
C ARG A 264 -3.21 -10.21 -10.66
N PHE A 265 -4.35 -10.15 -11.33
CA PHE A 265 -5.30 -11.23 -11.38
C PHE A 265 -6.08 -11.19 -12.69
N GLN A 266 -6.69 -12.32 -13.05
CA GLN A 266 -7.47 -12.45 -14.27
C GLN A 266 -8.89 -12.88 -13.93
N VAL A 267 -9.89 -12.22 -14.51
CA VAL A 267 -11.32 -12.56 -14.37
C VAL A 267 -11.92 -12.63 -15.76
N ASP A 268 -12.51 -13.77 -16.12
CA ASP A 268 -13.13 -13.99 -17.44
C ASP A 268 -12.22 -13.56 -18.62
N LYS A 269 -10.93 -13.92 -18.55
CA LYS A 269 -9.88 -13.59 -19.53
C LYS A 269 -9.51 -12.10 -19.62
N VAL A 270 -10.04 -11.26 -18.73
CA VAL A 270 -9.67 -9.85 -18.59
C VAL A 270 -8.63 -9.72 -17.49
N ASN A 271 -7.51 -9.05 -17.80
CA ASN A 271 -6.41 -8.86 -16.87
C ASN A 271 -6.63 -7.58 -16.05
N PHE A 272 -6.47 -7.69 -14.74
CA PHE A 272 -6.52 -6.59 -13.80
C PHE A 272 -5.16 -6.43 -13.11
N HIS A 273 -4.72 -5.19 -13.00
CA HIS A 273 -3.53 -4.81 -12.27
C HIS A 273 -3.88 -3.75 -11.23
N MET A 274 -3.81 -4.11 -9.97
CA MET A 274 -4.30 -3.32 -8.86
C MET A 274 -3.15 -2.81 -8.00
N PHE A 275 -3.18 -1.52 -7.67
CA PHE A 275 -2.16 -0.84 -6.87
C PHE A 275 -2.75 -0.44 -5.51
N ASP A 276 -2.22 -1.02 -4.43
CA ASP A 276 -2.52 -0.62 -3.04
C ASP A 276 -1.42 0.32 -2.54
N VAL A 277 -1.78 1.58 -2.32
CA VAL A 277 -0.85 2.61 -1.83
C VAL A 277 -1.14 2.97 -0.38
N GLY A 278 -0.08 3.25 0.37
CA GLY A 278 -0.20 3.74 1.75
C GLY A 278 -1.12 4.97 1.84
N GLY A 279 -2.11 4.90 2.75
CA GLY A 279 -3.16 5.93 2.90
C GLY A 279 -2.82 7.08 3.86
N GLN A 280 -1.80 6.90 4.67
CA GLN A 280 -1.35 7.87 5.69
C GLN A 280 -0.75 9.10 5.01
N ARG A 281 -0.80 10.26 5.69
CA ARG A 281 -0.38 11.55 5.10
C ARG A 281 1.03 11.52 4.48
N ASP A 282 1.98 10.88 5.14
CA ASP A 282 3.38 10.81 4.66
C ASP A 282 3.56 9.93 3.42
N GLU A 283 2.66 8.98 3.20
CA GLU A 283 2.70 8.06 2.05
C GLU A 283 2.10 8.69 0.79
N ARG A 284 1.29 9.75 0.91
CA ARG A 284 0.53 10.33 -0.22
C ARG A 284 1.41 10.95 -1.29
N LYS A 285 2.63 11.39 -0.94
CA LYS A 285 3.61 11.92 -1.90
C LYS A 285 4.03 10.87 -2.94
N LYS A 286 3.90 9.57 -2.61
CA LYS A 286 4.25 8.45 -3.50
C LYS A 286 3.15 8.15 -4.53
N TRP A 287 1.91 8.60 -4.31
CA TRP A 287 0.75 8.25 -5.16
C TRP A 287 0.92 8.67 -6.63
N ILE A 288 1.59 9.80 -6.87
CA ILE A 288 1.85 10.31 -8.22
C ILE A 288 2.63 9.30 -9.08
N GLN A 289 3.40 8.41 -8.46
CA GLN A 289 4.17 7.36 -9.15
C GLN A 289 3.24 6.32 -9.81
N CYS A 290 2.01 6.18 -9.32
CA CYS A 290 1.00 5.25 -9.83
C CYS A 290 -0.04 5.90 -10.75
N PHE A 291 0.01 7.22 -10.99
CA PHE A 291 -1.05 7.92 -11.76
C PHE A 291 -0.94 7.70 -13.26
N ASN A 292 0.18 7.17 -13.74
CA ASN A 292 0.34 6.89 -15.15
C ASN A 292 -0.61 5.77 -15.57
N ASP A 293 -1.41 6.06 -16.60
CA ASP A 293 -2.11 5.04 -17.37
C ASP A 293 -3.20 4.27 -16.58
N VAL A 294 -3.65 4.80 -15.44
CA VAL A 294 -4.74 4.22 -14.65
C VAL A 294 -6.04 4.19 -15.46
N THR A 295 -6.77 3.07 -15.43
CA THR A 295 -8.08 2.91 -16.07
C THR A 295 -9.19 3.51 -15.20
N ALA A 296 -9.16 3.23 -13.90
CA ALA A 296 -10.10 3.79 -12.92
C ALA A 296 -9.47 3.87 -11.53
N ILE A 297 -9.97 4.79 -10.71
CA ILE A 297 -9.61 4.89 -9.30
C ILE A 297 -10.70 4.21 -8.48
N ILE A 298 -10.30 3.40 -7.50
CA ILE A 298 -11.19 2.92 -6.44
C ILE A 298 -10.85 3.73 -5.19
N PHE A 299 -11.73 4.67 -4.83
CA PHE A 299 -11.57 5.49 -3.63
C PHE A 299 -12.31 4.85 -2.47
N VAL A 300 -11.58 4.43 -1.44
CA VAL A 300 -12.13 3.68 -0.29
C VAL A 300 -12.26 4.60 0.92
N VAL A 301 -13.46 4.66 1.50
CA VAL A 301 -13.84 5.48 2.66
C VAL A 301 -14.24 4.58 3.81
N ALA A 302 -13.75 4.84 5.03
CA ALA A 302 -14.29 4.22 6.23
C ALA A 302 -15.52 5.00 6.71
N SER A 303 -16.72 4.61 6.29
CA SER A 303 -17.96 5.32 6.62
C SER A 303 -18.27 5.29 8.12
N SER A 304 -17.86 4.25 8.84
CA SER A 304 -18.04 4.12 10.29
C SER A 304 -17.15 5.04 11.13
N SER A 305 -16.14 5.70 10.54
CA SER A 305 -15.17 6.54 11.28
C SER A 305 -15.61 8.00 11.44
N TYR A 306 -16.90 8.30 11.31
CA TYR A 306 -17.45 9.67 11.41
C TYR A 306 -17.24 10.32 12.79
N ASN A 307 -17.06 9.53 13.85
CA ASN A 307 -16.85 9.99 15.23
C ASN A 307 -15.39 9.86 15.71
N MET A 308 -14.44 9.61 14.81
CA MET A 308 -13.03 9.36 15.14
C MET A 308 -12.11 10.44 14.57
N VAL A 309 -10.93 10.58 15.16
CA VAL A 309 -9.85 11.47 14.69
C VAL A 309 -8.68 10.70 14.09
N LEU A 310 -7.89 11.36 13.23
CA LEU A 310 -6.70 10.78 12.60
C LEU A 310 -5.63 10.44 13.63
N ARG A 311 -4.83 9.41 13.34
CA ARG A 311 -3.71 9.01 14.19
C ARG A 311 -2.55 10.00 14.10
N GLU A 312 -2.41 10.65 12.95
CA GLU A 312 -1.30 11.55 12.64
C GLU A 312 -1.33 12.85 13.47
N ASP A 313 -2.52 13.35 13.84
CA ASP A 313 -2.66 14.61 14.59
C ASP A 313 -3.61 14.54 15.80
N ASN A 314 -4.33 13.43 16.00
CA ASN A 314 -5.33 13.25 17.06
C ASN A 314 -6.38 14.38 17.14
N ASN A 315 -6.65 15.07 16.04
CA ASN A 315 -7.54 16.23 16.01
C ASN A 315 -8.46 16.24 14.79
N THR A 316 -7.92 15.95 13.60
CA THR A 316 -8.71 16.00 12.37
C THR A 316 -9.69 14.82 12.32
N ASN A 317 -10.98 15.09 12.13
CA ASN A 317 -11.99 14.06 11.94
C ASN A 317 -11.69 13.18 10.72
N ARG A 318 -11.74 11.84 10.88
CA ARG A 318 -11.36 10.89 9.83
C ARG A 318 -12.24 10.98 8.58
N LEU A 319 -13.55 11.18 8.74
CA LEU A 319 -14.47 11.29 7.58
C LEU A 319 -14.31 12.63 6.87
N ARG A 320 -14.08 13.73 7.61
CA ARG A 320 -13.76 15.04 7.00
C ARG A 320 -12.43 15.00 6.23
N GLU A 321 -11.42 14.31 6.76
CA GLU A 321 -10.17 14.05 6.02
C GLU A 321 -10.44 13.29 4.72
N ALA A 322 -11.28 12.25 4.75
CA ALA A 322 -11.63 11.49 3.56
C ALA A 322 -12.35 12.35 2.51
N LEU A 323 -13.25 13.24 2.92
CA LEU A 323 -13.90 14.22 2.03
C LEU A 323 -12.90 15.21 1.42
N ALA A 324 -12.00 15.78 2.22
CA ALA A 324 -10.95 16.69 1.76
C ALA A 324 -10.00 16.00 0.76
N LEU A 325 -9.61 14.77 1.07
CA LEU A 325 -8.79 13.94 0.20
C LEU A 325 -9.50 13.61 -1.12
N PHE A 326 -10.78 13.22 -1.06
CA PHE A 326 -11.57 12.96 -2.27
C PHE A 326 -11.69 14.21 -3.14
N ARG A 327 -11.97 15.38 -2.55
CA ARG A 327 -12.00 16.67 -3.27
C ARG A 327 -10.66 16.98 -3.96
N SER A 328 -9.54 16.68 -3.32
CA SER A 328 -8.21 16.84 -3.91
C SER A 328 -7.97 15.90 -5.10
N ILE A 329 -8.38 14.63 -4.99
CA ILE A 329 -8.27 13.63 -6.06
C ILE A 329 -9.19 13.96 -7.24
N TRP A 330 -10.45 14.30 -6.97
CA TRP A 330 -11.44 14.65 -7.98
C TRP A 330 -11.01 15.86 -8.83
N ASN A 331 -10.46 16.88 -8.19
CA ASN A 331 -10.01 18.11 -8.88
C ASN A 331 -8.56 18.03 -9.38
N ASN A 332 -7.90 16.88 -9.25
CA ASN A 332 -6.49 16.74 -9.60
C ASN A 332 -6.29 16.83 -11.12
N ARG A 333 -5.37 17.69 -11.57
CA ARG A 333 -5.08 17.92 -13.00
C ARG A 333 -4.67 16.65 -13.77
N TRP A 334 -4.02 15.69 -13.12
CA TRP A 334 -3.57 14.43 -13.73
C TRP A 334 -4.68 13.38 -13.80
N LEU A 335 -5.81 13.60 -13.11
CA LEU A 335 -6.91 12.65 -12.99
C LEU A 335 -8.23 13.16 -13.59
N ARG A 336 -8.22 14.31 -14.27
CA ARG A 336 -9.42 14.98 -14.82
C ARG A 336 -10.25 14.16 -15.82
N THR A 337 -9.75 13.05 -16.33
CA THR A 337 -10.48 12.14 -17.23
C THR A 337 -10.69 10.76 -16.62
N ILE A 338 -10.17 10.54 -15.41
CA ILE A 338 -10.21 9.24 -14.74
C ILE A 338 -11.41 9.22 -13.82
N SER A 339 -12.34 8.30 -14.11
CA SER A 339 -13.51 8.12 -13.27
C SER A 339 -13.16 7.43 -11.96
N VAL A 340 -13.99 7.70 -10.94
CA VAL A 340 -13.78 7.23 -9.59
C VAL A 340 -14.92 6.31 -9.19
N ILE A 341 -14.58 5.08 -8.81
CA ILE A 341 -15.46 4.15 -8.14
C ILE A 341 -15.30 4.41 -6.64
N LEU A 342 -16.36 4.85 -5.98
CA LEU A 342 -16.35 5.24 -4.58
C LEU A 342 -16.86 4.08 -3.73
N PHE A 343 -15.99 3.50 -2.91
CA PHE A 343 -16.34 2.47 -1.94
C PHE A 343 -16.58 3.11 -0.58
N LEU A 344 -17.85 3.14 -0.18
CA LEU A 344 -18.28 3.50 1.16
C LEU A 344 -18.19 2.25 2.04
N ASN A 345 -16.99 1.99 2.56
CA ASN A 345 -16.63 0.78 3.26
C ASN A 345 -17.01 0.81 4.76
N LYS A 346 -16.98 -0.36 5.39
CA LYS A 346 -17.31 -0.59 6.81
C LYS A 346 -18.79 -0.32 7.12
N GLN A 347 -19.68 -0.77 6.23
CA GLN A 347 -21.12 -0.64 6.41
C GLN A 347 -21.63 -1.46 7.60
N ASP A 348 -20.99 -2.60 7.89
CA ASP A 348 -21.20 -3.41 9.10
C ASP A 348 -21.02 -2.57 10.37
N MET A 349 -19.85 -1.93 10.48
CA MET A 349 -19.51 -1.09 11.64
C MET A 349 -20.35 0.19 11.71
N LEU A 350 -20.77 0.74 10.56
CA LEU A 350 -21.66 1.90 10.52
C LEU A 350 -23.06 1.54 11.04
N ALA A 351 -23.58 0.39 10.63
CA ALA A 351 -24.87 -0.10 11.08
C ALA A 351 -24.86 -0.36 12.59
N GLU A 352 -23.87 -1.10 13.09
CA GLU A 352 -23.69 -1.37 14.52
C GLU A 352 -23.68 -0.06 15.35
N LYS A 353 -22.84 0.90 14.94
CA LYS A 353 -22.70 2.18 15.65
C LYS A 353 -23.96 3.05 15.58
N GLY A 354 -24.60 3.10 14.42
CA GLY A 354 -25.83 3.85 14.21
C GLY A 354 -27.01 3.29 15.02
N LEU A 355 -27.08 1.97 15.16
CA LEU A 355 -28.11 1.28 15.95
C LEU A 355 -27.85 1.40 17.45
N ALA A 356 -26.59 1.39 17.89
CA ALA A 356 -26.21 1.57 19.30
C ALA A 356 -26.60 2.95 19.85
N GLY A 357 -26.66 3.99 19.00
CA GLY A 357 -27.13 5.32 19.37
C GLY A 357 -26.21 6.10 20.33
N LYS A 358 -25.02 5.58 20.63
CA LYS A 358 -24.04 6.18 21.57
C LYS A 358 -23.30 7.39 20.99
N SER A 359 -23.04 7.40 19.68
CA SER A 359 -22.41 8.53 18.98
C SER A 359 -23.27 8.92 17.78
N LYS A 360 -23.96 10.06 17.89
CA LYS A 360 -24.86 10.52 16.83
C LYS A 360 -24.06 11.20 15.73
N ILE A 361 -24.52 11.10 14.48
CA ILE A 361 -23.79 11.68 13.34
C ILE A 361 -23.87 13.21 13.38
N GLU A 362 -25.01 13.75 13.80
CA GLU A 362 -25.27 15.18 13.93
C GLU A 362 -24.32 15.92 14.88
N ASP A 363 -23.73 15.22 15.87
CA ASP A 363 -22.72 15.80 16.78
C ASP A 363 -21.41 16.14 16.05
N TYR A 364 -21.12 15.46 14.94
CA TYR A 364 -19.90 15.63 14.14
C TYR A 364 -20.17 16.29 12.78
N PHE A 365 -21.38 16.11 12.26
CA PHE A 365 -21.89 16.62 10.99
C PHE A 365 -23.28 17.23 11.22
N PRO A 366 -23.38 18.48 11.73
CA PRO A 366 -24.65 19.13 12.05
C PRO A 366 -25.67 19.13 10.90
N GLU A 367 -25.17 19.20 9.66
CA GLU A 367 -25.93 19.09 8.41
C GLU A 367 -26.74 17.79 8.28
N TYR A 368 -26.40 16.73 9.03
CA TYR A 368 -27.18 15.50 9.09
C TYR A 368 -28.56 15.72 9.71
N THR A 369 -28.76 16.72 10.57
CA THR A 369 -30.06 16.96 11.24
C THR A 369 -31.16 17.25 10.23
N SER A 370 -30.87 18.05 9.20
CA SER A 370 -31.81 18.41 8.14
C SER A 370 -31.81 17.45 6.95
N TYR A 371 -30.93 16.45 6.94
CA TYR A 371 -30.83 15.52 5.83
C TYR A 371 -32.08 14.63 5.71
N THR A 372 -32.62 14.54 4.49
CA THR A 372 -33.73 13.66 4.14
C THR A 372 -33.29 12.71 3.04
N LEU A 373 -33.84 11.50 3.06
CA LEU A 373 -33.53 10.48 2.07
C LEU A 373 -34.08 10.92 0.69
N PRO A 374 -33.31 10.74 -0.40
CA PRO A 374 -33.81 10.94 -1.75
C PRO A 374 -34.97 9.99 -2.09
N ASP A 375 -35.87 10.39 -3.00
CA ASP A 375 -37.01 9.56 -3.42
C ASP A 375 -36.61 8.22 -4.07
N LYS A 376 -35.40 8.14 -4.64
CA LYS A 376 -34.86 6.95 -5.32
C LYS A 376 -33.83 6.20 -4.47
N VAL A 377 -34.19 5.89 -3.24
CA VAL A 377 -33.37 5.09 -2.33
C VAL A 377 -33.77 3.62 -2.46
N THR A 378 -32.78 2.74 -2.61
CA THR A 378 -32.96 1.29 -2.55
C THR A 378 -32.31 0.79 -1.27
N PRO A 379 -33.07 0.64 -0.17
CA PRO A 379 -32.55 0.03 1.05
C PRO A 379 -32.36 -1.48 0.83
N GLU A 380 -31.46 -2.08 1.59
CA GLU A 380 -31.36 -3.54 1.60
C GLU A 380 -32.58 -4.15 2.31
N PRO A 381 -33.04 -5.35 1.91
CA PRO A 381 -34.16 -6.00 2.58
C PRO A 381 -33.89 -6.18 4.08
N GLY A 382 -34.77 -5.63 4.92
CA GLY A 382 -34.62 -5.69 6.39
C GLY A 382 -33.67 -4.67 7.00
N GLU A 383 -33.13 -3.73 6.22
CA GLU A 383 -32.27 -2.67 6.75
C GLU A 383 -33.06 -1.64 7.57
N ASP A 384 -32.52 -1.26 8.73
CA ASP A 384 -33.11 -0.23 9.58
C ASP A 384 -33.06 1.16 8.88
N PRO A 385 -34.17 1.92 8.83
CA PRO A 385 -34.21 3.24 8.20
C PRO A 385 -33.14 4.22 8.70
N ARG A 386 -32.70 4.10 9.96
CA ARG A 386 -31.63 4.93 10.54
C ARG A 386 -30.28 4.65 9.88
N VAL A 387 -30.01 3.38 9.58
CA VAL A 387 -28.79 2.94 8.89
C VAL A 387 -28.83 3.40 7.43
N THR A 388 -29.98 3.23 6.76
CA THR A 388 -30.18 3.73 5.39
C THR A 388 -29.95 5.25 5.33
N ARG A 389 -30.54 6.02 6.23
CA ARG A 389 -30.34 7.48 6.28
C ARG A 389 -28.88 7.86 6.50
N ALA A 390 -28.19 7.20 7.42
CA ALA A 390 -26.78 7.45 7.71
C ALA A 390 -25.87 7.18 6.51
N LYS A 391 -25.99 6.00 5.87
CA LYS A 391 -25.11 5.64 4.75
C LYS A 391 -25.34 6.52 3.53
N TYR A 392 -26.59 6.88 3.25
CA TYR A 392 -26.94 7.74 2.12
C TYR A 392 -26.52 9.20 2.36
N PHE A 393 -26.60 9.71 3.59
CA PHE A 393 -26.02 11.01 3.94
C PHE A 393 -24.53 11.06 3.60
N ILE A 394 -23.76 10.08 4.08
CA ILE A 394 -22.32 10.02 3.81
C ILE A 394 -22.06 9.93 2.30
N ARG A 395 -22.82 9.09 1.57
CA ARG A 395 -22.72 9.02 0.10
C ARG A 395 -22.90 10.40 -0.54
N ASP A 396 -23.92 11.13 -0.12
CA ASP A 396 -24.31 12.40 -0.75
C ASP A 396 -23.31 13.52 -0.44
N GLU A 397 -22.60 13.48 0.69
CA GLU A 397 -21.44 14.36 0.96
C GLU A 397 -20.34 14.20 -0.10
N PHE A 398 -20.01 12.96 -0.49
CA PHE A 398 -19.02 12.72 -1.56
C PHE A 398 -19.57 13.05 -2.95
N LEU A 399 -20.84 12.72 -3.22
CA LEU A 399 -21.45 13.01 -4.52
C LEU A 399 -21.54 14.51 -4.78
N ARG A 400 -21.82 15.32 -3.75
CA ARG A 400 -21.81 16.79 -3.85
C ARG A 400 -20.49 17.31 -4.41
N ILE A 401 -19.37 16.83 -3.89
CA ILE A 401 -18.03 17.16 -4.39
C ILE A 401 -17.90 16.78 -5.87
N SER A 402 -18.37 15.59 -6.25
CA SER A 402 -18.26 15.13 -7.63
C SER A 402 -19.11 15.93 -8.62
N THR A 403 -20.26 16.45 -8.18
CA THR A 403 -21.19 17.23 -9.01
C THR A 403 -20.84 18.72 -9.10
N GLU A 404 -20.03 19.26 -8.18
CA GLU A 404 -19.62 20.67 -8.17
C GLU A 404 -18.84 21.07 -9.45
N SER A 405 -17.99 20.18 -9.98
CA SER A 405 -17.05 20.52 -11.08
C SER A 405 -17.65 20.43 -12.48
N GLY A 406 -18.78 19.75 -12.66
CA GLY A 406 -19.70 19.86 -13.82
C GLY A 406 -19.16 19.62 -15.25
N ASP A 407 -17.91 19.22 -15.46
CA ASP A 407 -17.30 19.16 -16.81
C ASP A 407 -17.67 17.91 -17.63
N GLY A 408 -18.33 16.93 -17.00
CA GLY A 408 -18.82 15.70 -17.63
C GLY A 408 -17.71 14.76 -18.16
N ARG A 409 -16.44 15.02 -17.83
CA ARG A 409 -15.29 14.27 -18.38
C ARG A 409 -15.03 12.96 -17.65
N HIS A 410 -15.44 12.88 -16.39
CA HIS A 410 -15.34 11.68 -15.57
C HIS A 410 -16.49 11.62 -14.58
N TYR A 411 -16.77 10.43 -14.05
CA TYR A 411 -17.96 10.15 -13.25
C TYR A 411 -17.59 9.49 -11.91
N CYS A 412 -18.45 9.66 -10.91
CA CYS A 412 -18.36 9.00 -9.62
C CYS A 412 -19.40 7.88 -9.53
N TYR A 413 -18.96 6.66 -9.19
CA TYR A 413 -19.81 5.47 -9.06
C TYR A 413 -19.79 4.99 -7.61
N PRO A 414 -20.76 5.37 -6.77
CA PRO A 414 -20.78 4.99 -5.37
C PRO A 414 -21.30 3.56 -5.15
N HIS A 415 -20.60 2.81 -4.30
CA HIS A 415 -21.00 1.49 -3.83
C HIS A 415 -20.85 1.41 -2.31
N PHE A 416 -21.85 0.81 -1.65
CA PHE A 416 -21.78 0.47 -0.23
C PHE A 416 -21.05 -0.87 -0.09
N THR A 417 -19.99 -0.92 0.73
CA THR A 417 -19.13 -2.09 0.81
C THR A 417 -18.85 -2.54 2.24
N CYS A 418 -18.67 -3.85 2.39
CA CYS A 418 -18.08 -4.47 3.56
C CYS A 418 -16.85 -5.25 3.12
N ALA A 419 -15.66 -4.66 3.23
CA ALA A 419 -14.42 -5.24 2.71
C ALA A 419 -14.06 -6.59 3.35
N VAL A 420 -14.62 -6.91 4.51
CA VAL A 420 -14.42 -8.16 5.24
C VAL A 420 -15.50 -9.22 4.93
N ASP A 421 -16.47 -8.89 4.08
CA ASP A 421 -17.45 -9.81 3.52
C ASP A 421 -17.08 -10.12 2.07
N THR A 422 -16.65 -11.36 1.84
CA THR A 422 -16.21 -11.84 0.53
C THR A 422 -17.33 -11.85 -0.51
N GLU A 423 -18.58 -12.10 -0.12
CA GLU A 423 -19.70 -12.14 -1.05
C GLU A 423 -20.16 -10.73 -1.43
N ASN A 424 -20.17 -9.79 -0.48
CA ASN A 424 -20.40 -8.38 -0.76
C ASN A 424 -19.39 -7.84 -1.78
N ILE A 425 -18.09 -8.10 -1.56
CA ILE A 425 -17.04 -7.64 -2.48
C ILE A 425 -17.11 -8.34 -3.84
N ARG A 426 -17.47 -9.63 -3.90
CA ARG A 426 -17.70 -10.34 -5.17
C ARG A 426 -18.77 -9.63 -6.01
N ARG A 427 -19.92 -9.30 -5.41
CA ARG A 427 -21.03 -8.62 -6.12
C ARG A 427 -20.63 -7.22 -6.57
N VAL A 428 -20.09 -6.41 -5.67
CA VAL A 428 -19.70 -5.03 -5.99
C VAL A 428 -18.60 -4.99 -7.05
N PHE A 429 -17.64 -5.92 -7.02
CA PHE A 429 -16.60 -5.97 -8.03
C PHE A 429 -17.13 -6.38 -9.40
N ASN A 430 -18.11 -7.29 -9.46
CA ASN A 430 -18.78 -7.63 -10.70
C ASN A 430 -19.52 -6.43 -11.30
N ASP A 431 -20.21 -5.62 -10.49
CA ASP A 431 -20.86 -4.38 -10.95
C ASP A 431 -19.81 -3.37 -11.47
N CYS A 432 -18.69 -3.24 -10.75
CA CYS A 432 -17.58 -2.38 -11.14
C CYS A 432 -16.94 -2.83 -12.45
N ARG A 433 -16.90 -4.13 -12.75
CA ARG A 433 -16.30 -4.67 -13.97
C ARG A 433 -16.99 -4.11 -15.22
N ASP A 434 -18.31 -4.08 -15.25
CA ASP A 434 -19.07 -3.57 -16.39
C ASP A 434 -18.83 -2.07 -16.60
N ILE A 435 -18.67 -1.33 -15.50
CA ILE A 435 -18.29 0.09 -15.50
C ILE A 435 -16.88 0.27 -16.07
N ILE A 436 -15.90 -0.50 -15.57
CA ILE A 436 -14.50 -0.43 -15.98
C ILE A 436 -14.33 -0.80 -17.46
N GLN A 437 -15.03 -1.83 -17.94
CA GLN A 437 -14.99 -2.21 -19.35
C GLN A 437 -15.48 -1.08 -20.25
N ARG A 438 -16.61 -0.43 -19.91
CA ARG A 438 -17.11 0.72 -20.66
C ARG A 438 -16.14 1.91 -20.62
N MET A 439 -15.50 2.17 -19.49
CA MET A 439 -14.47 3.22 -19.37
C MET A 439 -13.27 2.96 -20.26
N HIS A 440 -12.76 1.73 -20.22
CA HIS A 440 -11.59 1.35 -20.99
C HIS A 440 -11.85 1.44 -22.50
N LEU A 441 -13.03 1.00 -22.96
CA LEU A 441 -13.41 1.13 -24.37
C LEU A 441 -13.53 2.60 -24.80
N ARG A 442 -14.10 3.49 -23.96
CA ARG A 442 -14.13 4.94 -24.24
C ARG A 442 -12.73 5.56 -24.31
N GLN A 443 -11.82 5.15 -23.43
CA GLN A 443 -10.45 5.67 -23.39
C GLN A 443 -9.67 5.38 -24.69
N TYR A 444 -10.02 4.31 -25.40
CA TYR A 444 -9.42 3.93 -26.68
C TYR A 444 -10.28 4.29 -27.91
N GLU A 445 -11.29 5.15 -27.75
CA GLU A 445 -12.20 5.59 -28.83
C GLU A 445 -12.88 4.41 -29.56
N LEU A 446 -13.15 3.32 -28.82
CA LEU A 446 -13.83 2.12 -29.34
C LEU A 446 -15.35 2.16 -29.11
N LEU A 447 -15.89 3.24 -28.54
CA LEU A 447 -17.30 3.45 -28.20
C LEU A 447 -17.83 4.78 -28.73
#